data_AF-A0A6A1Q5L5-F1
#
_entry.id   AF-A0A6A1Q5L5-F1
#
_cell.length_a   1.000
_cell.length_b   1.000
_cell.length_c   1.000
_cell.angle_alpha   90.00
_cell.angle_beta   90.00
_cell.angle_gamma   90.00
#
_symmetry.space_group_name_H-M   'P 1'
#
loop_
_entity.id
_entity.type
_entity.pdbx_description
1 polymer ?
#
loop_
_entity_poly.entity_id
_entity_poly.type
_entity_poly.pdbx_seq_one_letter_code
_entity_poly.pdbx_strand_id
1 'polypeptide(L)'
;MSFKEIKNLLRMVNVDMNDMYAYRLFKDRVLSTSELLEFLEDQGEDGATLAHARQLIHTYELNETAKQHELMTLDGFMMYLLSPEGAALNLAHTCVFQDMNQPLAHYFISCSHNTYLTDSQIGGPSSTEAYVRAFAQGCRCVELDCWEGPGGEPVIYHGHTLTSKILFRDVIQAVRDHAFTQLKGRVLVKGKKLPAARNEDGRVLSDREEDNEDEDEEEEAGAAEQRRRAKQISPELSALAVYCCATRLRTLRSALPQPCQVSSLSERKAKKLIREAGNSFIRHNACQLTRVYPLGLRMNSANYNPQEMWNSGCQLGYRHIHLLSKDGASLSPATLFVHICIQRS
;
A
#
# COMPACT_ATOMS: atom_id res chain seq x y z
N MET A 1 -24.13 -9.81 35.15
CA MET A 1 -22.89 -9.04 35.20
C MET A 1 -23.04 -7.89 36.18
N SER A 2 -22.02 -7.62 36.99
CA SER A 2 -21.96 -6.45 37.87
C SER A 2 -21.58 -5.18 37.09
N PHE A 3 -21.93 -4.00 37.60
CA PHE A 3 -21.55 -2.69 37.02
C PHE A 3 -20.05 -2.58 36.74
N LYS A 4 -19.22 -3.21 37.58
CA LYS A 4 -17.76 -3.26 37.43
C LYS A 4 -17.32 -4.10 36.22
N GLU A 5 -18.02 -5.19 35.93
CA GLU A 5 -17.70 -6.08 34.80
C GLU A 5 -18.07 -5.45 33.45
N ILE A 6 -19.22 -4.78 33.37
CA ILE A 6 -19.67 -4.10 32.15
C ILE A 6 -18.86 -2.82 31.89
N LYS A 7 -18.52 -2.04 32.94
CA LYS A 7 -17.61 -0.89 32.82
C LYS A 7 -16.23 -1.31 32.30
N ASN A 8 -15.73 -2.46 32.75
CA ASN A 8 -14.48 -3.02 32.24
C ASN A 8 -14.63 -3.48 30.78
N LEU A 9 -15.76 -4.08 30.41
CA LEU A 9 -16.07 -4.45 29.02
C LEU A 9 -16.11 -3.22 28.11
N LEU A 10 -16.83 -2.16 28.49
CA LEU A 10 -16.99 -0.93 27.71
C LEU A 10 -15.67 -0.16 27.54
N ARG A 11 -14.85 -0.11 28.60
CA ARG A 11 -13.47 0.41 28.51
C ARG A 11 -12.59 -0.45 27.60
N MET A 12 -12.79 -1.76 27.55
CA MET A 12 -12.04 -2.65 26.65
C MET A 12 -12.42 -2.45 25.17
N VAL A 13 -13.61 -1.93 24.85
CA VAL A 13 -14.03 -1.52 23.50
C VAL A 13 -13.90 -0.01 23.26
N ASN A 14 -13.15 0.71 24.11
CA ASN A 14 -12.80 2.12 23.94
C ASN A 14 -13.99 3.10 24.00
N VAL A 15 -15.11 2.70 24.60
CA VAL A 15 -16.25 3.58 24.90
C VAL A 15 -15.95 4.30 26.21
N ASP A 16 -15.67 5.61 26.14
CA ASP A 16 -15.54 6.45 27.33
C ASP A 16 -16.91 7.01 27.71
N MET A 17 -17.30 6.85 28.96
CA MET A 17 -18.63 7.18 29.45
C MET A 17 -18.53 7.70 30.88
N ASN A 18 -19.22 8.80 31.16
CA ASN A 18 -19.25 9.41 32.49
C ASN A 18 -19.78 8.43 33.55
N ASP A 19 -19.10 8.33 34.70
CA ASP A 19 -19.43 7.41 35.80
C ASP A 19 -20.86 7.61 36.34
N MET A 20 -21.37 8.84 36.35
CA MET A 20 -22.74 9.16 36.75
C MET A 20 -23.76 8.73 35.69
N TYR A 21 -23.40 8.85 34.41
CA TYR A 21 -24.24 8.50 33.28
C TYR A 21 -24.37 6.97 33.14
N ALA A 22 -23.23 6.27 33.17
CA ALA A 22 -23.19 4.81 33.24
C ALA A 22 -24.02 4.29 34.42
N TYR A 23 -23.88 4.88 35.62
CA TYR A 23 -24.65 4.42 36.78
C TYR A 23 -26.17 4.56 36.59
N ARG A 24 -26.66 5.63 35.97
CA ARG A 24 -28.10 5.80 35.64
C ARG A 24 -28.55 4.80 34.58
N LEU A 25 -27.81 4.72 33.47
CA LEU A 25 -28.03 3.78 32.36
C LEU A 25 -28.26 2.34 32.84
N PHE A 26 -27.39 1.88 33.75
CA PHE A 26 -27.38 0.50 34.23
C PHE A 26 -28.27 0.26 35.46
N LYS A 27 -28.68 1.32 36.18
CA LYS A 27 -29.63 1.21 37.31
C LYS A 27 -31.07 1.12 36.80
N ASP A 28 -31.42 1.93 35.81
CA ASP A 28 -32.78 2.00 35.27
C ASP A 28 -32.98 1.00 34.09
N ARG A 29 -31.87 0.45 33.56
CA ARG A 29 -31.78 -0.58 32.50
C ARG A 29 -32.43 -0.20 31.17
N VAL A 30 -32.74 1.08 30.98
CA VAL A 30 -33.42 1.60 29.80
C VAL A 30 -32.90 3.00 29.49
N LEU A 31 -32.68 3.27 28.21
CA LEU A 31 -32.31 4.54 27.60
C LEU A 31 -33.52 5.17 26.94
N SER A 32 -33.81 6.44 27.23
CA SER A 32 -34.69 7.22 26.36
C SER A 32 -33.98 7.64 25.07
N THR A 33 -34.76 8.04 24.07
CA THR A 33 -34.21 8.62 22.83
C THR A 33 -33.29 9.81 23.09
N SER A 34 -33.65 10.70 24.03
CA SER A 34 -32.83 11.88 24.36
C SER A 34 -31.50 11.50 25.02
N GLU A 35 -31.51 10.50 25.89
CA GLU A 35 -30.29 9.96 26.51
C GLU A 35 -29.42 9.24 25.46
N LEU A 36 -30.03 8.47 24.55
CA LEU A 36 -29.26 7.87 23.46
C LEU A 36 -28.63 8.95 22.56
N LEU A 37 -29.32 10.07 22.30
CA LEU A 37 -28.74 11.21 21.58
C LEU A 37 -27.53 11.79 22.33
N GLU A 38 -27.66 12.06 23.63
CA GLU A 38 -26.56 12.56 24.47
C GLU A 38 -25.36 11.60 24.43
N PHE A 39 -25.61 10.29 24.46
CA PHE A 39 -24.56 9.28 24.31
C PHE A 39 -23.84 9.40 22.95
N LEU A 40 -24.57 9.54 21.84
CA LEU A 40 -23.99 9.66 20.50
C LEU A 40 -23.18 10.96 20.35
N GLU A 41 -23.68 12.07 20.91
CA GLU A 41 -22.97 13.35 20.96
C GLU A 41 -21.67 13.23 21.77
N ASP A 42 -21.70 12.55 22.92
CA ASP A 42 -20.52 12.28 23.74
C ASP A 42 -19.50 11.37 23.05
N GLN A 43 -19.94 10.45 22.18
CA GLN A 43 -19.05 9.65 21.34
C GLN A 43 -18.47 10.44 20.15
N GLY A 44 -18.94 11.66 19.90
CA GLY A 44 -18.48 12.51 18.80
C GLY A 44 -19.04 12.09 17.43
N GLU A 45 -20.21 11.46 17.39
CA GLU A 45 -20.88 11.06 16.14
C GLU A 45 -21.31 12.29 15.31
N ASP A 46 -20.73 12.42 14.12
CA ASP A 46 -21.05 13.51 13.18
C ASP A 46 -22.51 13.40 12.72
N GLY A 47 -23.33 14.42 13.02
CA GLY A 47 -24.74 14.44 12.62
C GLY A 47 -25.69 13.69 13.56
N ALA A 48 -25.29 13.45 14.81
CA ALA A 48 -26.17 12.97 15.85
C ALA A 48 -27.44 13.84 15.94
N THR A 49 -28.61 13.21 15.75
CA THR A 49 -29.92 13.88 15.84
C THR A 49 -30.90 13.01 16.59
N LEU A 50 -31.92 13.64 17.15
CA LEU A 50 -32.99 12.92 17.84
C LEU A 50 -33.73 11.94 16.92
N ALA A 51 -33.82 12.24 15.62
CA ALA A 51 -34.35 11.34 14.61
C ALA A 51 -33.45 10.10 14.40
N HIS A 52 -32.13 10.30 14.34
CA HIS A 52 -31.17 9.21 14.23
C HIS A 52 -31.21 8.29 15.47
N ALA A 53 -31.22 8.87 16.67
CA ALA A 53 -31.37 8.12 17.92
C ALA A 53 -32.64 7.24 17.91
N ARG A 54 -33.81 7.80 17.54
CA ARG A 54 -35.04 7.00 17.39
C ARG A 54 -34.90 5.84 16.40
N GLN A 55 -34.25 6.10 15.27
CA GLN A 55 -34.03 5.07 14.25
C GLN A 55 -33.18 3.93 14.79
N LEU A 56 -32.13 4.21 15.56
CA LEU A 56 -31.32 3.18 16.20
C LEU A 56 -32.13 2.35 17.20
N ILE A 57 -32.98 2.99 18.02
CA ILE A 57 -33.90 2.28 18.93
C ILE A 57 -34.81 1.35 18.13
N HIS A 58 -35.46 1.86 17.09
CA HIS A 58 -36.39 1.06 16.29
C HIS A 58 -35.69 -0.13 15.59
N THR A 59 -34.43 0.05 15.20
CA THR A 59 -33.64 -0.95 14.48
C THR A 59 -33.09 -2.04 15.40
N TYR A 60 -32.54 -1.65 16.55
CA TYR A 60 -31.72 -2.54 17.39
C TYR A 60 -32.39 -3.04 18.67
N GLU A 61 -33.45 -2.37 19.13
CA GLU A 61 -34.20 -2.85 20.28
C GLU A 61 -34.87 -4.19 19.96
N LEU A 62 -34.96 -5.08 20.95
CA LEU A 62 -35.60 -6.39 20.81
C LEU A 62 -36.97 -6.44 21.47
N ASN A 63 -37.21 -5.58 22.47
CA ASN A 63 -38.47 -5.48 23.19
C ASN A 63 -39.46 -4.53 22.49
N GLU A 64 -40.56 -5.08 21.98
CA GLU A 64 -41.58 -4.32 21.25
C GLU A 64 -42.27 -3.25 22.11
N THR A 65 -42.46 -3.48 23.41
CA THR A 65 -43.01 -2.48 24.31
C THR A 65 -42.04 -1.31 24.49
N ALA A 66 -40.74 -1.58 24.62
CA ALA A 66 -39.72 -0.53 24.73
C ALA A 66 -39.63 0.29 23.43
N LYS A 67 -39.65 -0.36 22.26
CA LYS A 67 -39.72 0.32 20.95
C LYS A 67 -40.90 1.28 20.86
N GLN A 68 -42.10 0.84 21.27
CA GLN A 68 -43.32 1.67 21.22
C GLN A 68 -43.21 2.93 22.08
N HIS A 69 -42.43 2.89 23.16
CA HIS A 69 -42.20 4.02 24.05
C HIS A 69 -40.92 4.80 23.72
N GLU A 70 -40.27 4.52 22.59
CA GLU A 70 -38.99 5.12 22.18
C GLU A 70 -37.87 4.94 23.22
N LEU A 71 -37.84 3.75 23.81
CA LEU A 71 -36.91 3.32 24.84
C LEU A 71 -36.01 2.18 24.33
N MET A 72 -34.73 2.21 24.71
CA MET A 72 -33.74 1.17 24.39
C MET A 72 -33.26 0.47 25.67
N THR A 73 -33.46 -0.83 25.75
CA THR A 73 -32.98 -1.68 26.83
C THR A 73 -31.49 -1.96 26.70
N LEU A 74 -30.89 -2.55 27.74
CA LEU A 74 -29.49 -2.98 27.68
C LEU A 74 -29.21 -3.95 26.51
N ASP A 75 -30.14 -4.86 26.23
CA ASP A 75 -29.96 -5.83 25.14
C ASP A 75 -30.00 -5.12 23.78
N GLY A 76 -30.91 -4.17 23.60
CA GLY A 76 -30.95 -3.33 22.38
C GLY A 76 -29.69 -2.47 22.21
N PHE A 77 -29.17 -1.91 23.30
CA PHE A 77 -27.94 -1.14 23.28
C PHE A 77 -26.71 -2.01 22.93
N MET A 78 -26.64 -3.24 23.46
CA MET A 78 -25.60 -4.20 23.08
C MET A 78 -25.70 -4.62 21.61
N MET A 79 -26.93 -4.79 21.09
CA MET A 79 -27.15 -5.06 19.66
C MET A 79 -26.65 -3.91 18.79
N TYR A 80 -26.89 -2.66 19.20
CA TYR A 80 -26.33 -1.48 18.54
C TYR A 80 -24.79 -1.47 18.58
N LEU A 81 -24.16 -1.65 19.74
CA LEU A 81 -22.69 -1.62 19.86
C LEU A 81 -21.99 -2.72 19.03
N LEU A 82 -22.66 -3.84 18.79
CA LEU A 82 -22.15 -4.94 17.97
C LEU A 82 -22.59 -4.85 16.50
N SER A 83 -23.37 -3.83 16.14
CA SER A 83 -23.82 -3.58 14.78
C SER A 83 -22.76 -2.87 13.94
N PRO A 84 -22.92 -2.80 12.61
CA PRO A 84 -22.08 -1.97 11.75
C PRO A 84 -22.02 -0.50 12.19
N GLU A 85 -23.12 0.07 12.68
CA GLU A 85 -23.19 1.45 13.17
C GLU A 85 -22.44 1.66 14.48
N GLY A 86 -22.24 0.60 15.28
CA GLY A 86 -21.39 0.61 16.47
C GLY A 86 -19.92 0.29 16.17
N ALA A 87 -19.53 0.15 14.89
CA ALA A 87 -18.19 -0.26 14.52
C ALA A 87 -17.15 0.81 14.89
N ALA A 88 -16.07 0.38 15.55
CA ALA A 88 -14.93 1.25 15.86
C ALA A 88 -14.22 1.82 14.60
N LEU A 89 -14.48 1.24 13.42
CA LEU A 89 -14.00 1.74 12.14
C LEU A 89 -15.13 2.49 11.44
N ASN A 90 -14.87 3.73 11.02
CA ASN A 90 -15.79 4.47 10.18
C ASN A 90 -16.08 3.69 8.89
N LEU A 91 -17.29 3.15 8.77
CA LEU A 91 -17.69 2.33 7.64
C LEU A 91 -17.71 3.10 6.31
N ALA A 92 -17.85 4.43 6.33
CA ALA A 92 -17.71 5.25 5.13
C ALA A 92 -16.31 5.14 4.51
N HIS A 93 -15.31 4.77 5.31
CA HIS A 93 -13.93 4.54 4.83
C HIS A 93 -13.67 3.11 4.32
N THR A 94 -14.69 2.23 4.31
CA THR A 94 -14.56 0.85 3.78
C THR A 94 -14.78 0.75 2.28
N CYS A 95 -15.21 1.83 1.64
CA CYS A 95 -15.25 2.00 0.19
C CYS A 95 -14.32 3.15 -0.22
N VAL A 96 -14.19 3.41 -1.53
CA VAL A 96 -13.39 4.55 -1.97
C VAL A 96 -14.14 5.85 -1.71
N PHE A 97 -13.60 6.64 -0.78
CA PHE A 97 -14.15 7.92 -0.32
C PHE A 97 -13.23 9.12 -0.62
N GLN A 98 -11.96 8.84 -0.92
CA GLN A 98 -10.96 9.86 -1.22
C GLN A 98 -11.14 10.38 -2.65
N ASP A 99 -10.68 11.61 -2.92
CA ASP A 99 -10.58 12.10 -4.29
C ASP A 99 -9.56 11.26 -5.05
N MET A 100 -9.99 10.58 -6.11
CA MET A 100 -9.17 9.71 -6.95
C MET A 100 -8.76 10.35 -8.28
N ASN A 101 -8.89 11.67 -8.40
CA ASN A 101 -8.57 12.44 -9.62
C ASN A 101 -7.26 13.24 -9.51
N GLN A 102 -6.54 13.16 -8.40
CA GLN A 102 -5.25 13.82 -8.22
C GLN A 102 -4.15 13.10 -9.04
N PRO A 103 -3.00 13.74 -9.28
CA PRO A 103 -1.84 13.07 -9.85
C PRO A 103 -1.39 11.86 -9.01
N LEU A 104 -0.83 10.83 -9.65
CA LEU A 104 -0.37 9.60 -8.98
C LEU A 104 0.60 9.85 -7.81
N ALA A 105 1.40 10.92 -7.90
CA ALA A 105 2.34 11.32 -6.86
C ALA A 105 1.67 11.75 -5.53
N HIS A 106 0.36 12.01 -5.53
CA HIS A 106 -0.39 12.45 -4.35
C HIS A 106 -0.95 11.29 -3.50
N TYR A 107 -0.78 10.04 -3.95
CA TYR A 107 -1.31 8.86 -3.26
C TYR A 107 -0.18 8.02 -2.69
N PHE A 108 -0.42 7.43 -1.51
CA PHE A 108 0.35 6.26 -1.09
C PHE A 108 -0.13 5.02 -1.84
N ILE A 109 0.80 4.24 -2.38
CA ILE A 109 0.53 3.11 -3.26
C ILE A 109 1.02 1.84 -2.56
N SER A 110 0.15 0.84 -2.42
CA SER A 110 0.51 -0.46 -1.85
C SER A 110 1.49 -1.20 -2.77
N CYS A 111 2.68 -1.54 -2.26
CA CYS A 111 3.78 -2.11 -3.06
C CYS A 111 4.34 -3.39 -2.47
N SER A 112 4.81 -4.27 -3.36
CA SER A 112 5.56 -5.49 -3.05
C SER A 112 6.97 -5.39 -3.63
N HIS A 113 7.94 -5.97 -2.91
CA HIS A 113 9.34 -6.07 -3.29
C HIS A 113 9.69 -7.55 -3.50
N ASN A 114 10.43 -7.86 -4.56
CA ASN A 114 10.73 -9.23 -5.00
C ASN A 114 9.48 -10.11 -4.94
N THR A 115 8.39 -9.66 -5.57
CA THR A 115 7.03 -10.21 -5.40
C THR A 115 6.95 -11.71 -5.65
N TYR A 116 7.83 -12.23 -6.50
CA TYR A 116 7.92 -13.65 -6.82
C TYR A 116 8.36 -14.52 -5.64
N LEU A 117 9.09 -14.00 -4.64
CA LEU A 117 9.60 -14.78 -3.51
C LEU A 117 8.51 -15.07 -2.47
N THR A 118 8.45 -16.31 -1.99
CA THR A 118 7.53 -16.71 -0.92
C THR A 118 8.21 -16.89 0.45
N ASP A 119 9.54 -16.79 0.52
CA ASP A 119 10.32 -17.02 1.74
C ASP A 119 11.62 -16.19 1.76
N SER A 120 12.79 -16.81 1.99
CA SER A 120 14.10 -16.16 2.07
C SER A 120 14.61 -15.62 0.73
N GLN A 121 15.38 -14.53 0.80
CA GLN A 121 16.07 -13.93 -0.35
C GLN A 121 17.14 -14.85 -0.97
N ILE A 122 17.63 -15.89 -0.29
CA ILE A 122 18.79 -16.66 -0.77
C ILE A 122 18.43 -18.03 -1.31
N GLY A 123 17.51 -18.74 -0.66
CA GLY A 123 17.15 -20.11 -1.05
C GLY A 123 15.64 -20.36 -1.04
N GLY A 124 14.84 -19.31 -0.96
CA GLY A 124 13.38 -19.41 -0.93
C GLY A 124 12.79 -19.79 -2.30
N PRO A 125 11.54 -20.29 -2.32
CA PRO A 125 10.82 -20.54 -3.55
C PRO A 125 10.41 -19.23 -4.23
N SER A 126 10.46 -19.21 -5.56
CA SER A 126 9.71 -18.26 -6.40
C SER A 126 8.40 -18.89 -6.87
N SER A 127 7.31 -18.12 -6.90
CA SER A 127 5.98 -18.62 -7.29
C SER A 127 5.12 -17.56 -7.96
N THR A 128 4.33 -17.97 -8.97
CA THR A 128 3.26 -17.15 -9.55
C THR A 128 2.15 -16.84 -8.53
N GLU A 129 1.91 -17.75 -7.58
CA GLU A 129 0.92 -17.57 -6.51
C GLU A 129 1.29 -16.40 -5.58
N ALA A 130 2.57 -16.05 -5.49
CA ALA A 130 3.00 -14.88 -4.73
C ALA A 130 2.41 -13.58 -5.29
N TYR A 131 2.26 -13.48 -6.62
CA TYR A 131 1.58 -12.37 -7.29
C TYR A 131 0.07 -12.41 -7.05
N VAL A 132 -0.56 -13.59 -7.14
CA VAL A 132 -2.00 -13.76 -6.91
C VAL A 132 -2.37 -13.29 -5.51
N ARG A 133 -1.62 -13.72 -4.48
CA ARG A 133 -1.81 -13.27 -3.10
C ARG A 133 -1.59 -11.78 -2.93
N ALA A 134 -0.57 -11.20 -3.57
CA ALA A 134 -0.35 -9.76 -3.53
C ALA A 134 -1.57 -9.00 -4.09
N PHE A 135 -2.14 -9.43 -5.22
CA PHE A 135 -3.31 -8.78 -5.81
C PHE A 135 -4.57 -8.92 -4.95
N ALA A 136 -4.79 -10.10 -4.37
CA ALA A 136 -5.91 -10.36 -3.45
C ALA A 136 -5.88 -9.48 -2.19
N GLN A 137 -4.69 -9.00 -1.80
CA GLN A 137 -4.49 -8.07 -0.69
C GLN A 137 -4.52 -6.59 -1.11
N GLY A 138 -4.89 -6.29 -2.35
CA GLY A 138 -4.94 -4.91 -2.82
C GLY A 138 -3.57 -4.32 -3.21
N CYS A 139 -2.52 -5.12 -3.42
CA CYS A 139 -1.21 -4.61 -3.86
C CYS A 139 -1.29 -4.02 -5.28
N ARG A 140 -0.73 -2.83 -5.48
CA ARG A 140 -0.79 -2.06 -6.74
C ARG A 140 0.55 -1.82 -7.38
N CYS A 141 1.65 -2.24 -6.77
CA CYS A 141 2.96 -2.28 -7.40
C CYS A 141 3.63 -3.64 -7.16
N VAL A 142 3.94 -4.37 -8.23
CA VAL A 142 4.64 -5.67 -8.17
C VAL A 142 5.98 -5.61 -8.89
N GLU A 143 6.93 -6.44 -8.47
CA GLU A 143 8.30 -6.48 -8.99
C GLU A 143 8.61 -7.81 -9.67
N LEU A 144 9.18 -7.72 -10.86
CA LEU A 144 9.58 -8.83 -11.72
C LEU A 144 11.08 -8.69 -12.03
N ASP A 145 11.91 -9.52 -11.40
CA ASP A 145 13.34 -9.61 -11.70
C ASP A 145 13.57 -10.62 -12.81
N CYS A 146 13.69 -10.13 -14.03
CA CYS A 146 13.71 -10.89 -15.27
C CYS A 146 15.14 -11.22 -15.68
N TRP A 147 15.38 -12.50 -15.95
CA TRP A 147 16.67 -13.06 -16.36
C TRP A 147 16.52 -13.89 -17.62
N GLU A 148 17.62 -14.04 -18.36
CA GLU A 148 17.68 -14.98 -19.48
C GLU A 148 17.62 -16.42 -18.95
N GLY A 149 16.68 -17.20 -19.48
CA GLY A 149 16.50 -18.61 -19.11
C GLY A 149 16.88 -19.57 -20.23
N PRO A 150 16.77 -20.88 -19.97
CA PRO A 150 17.13 -21.91 -20.95
C PRO A 150 16.34 -21.77 -22.25
N GLY A 151 17.03 -21.88 -23.39
CA GLY A 151 16.40 -21.77 -24.71
C GLY A 151 15.94 -20.35 -25.06
N GLY A 152 16.41 -19.32 -24.35
CA GLY A 152 16.03 -17.92 -24.57
C GLY A 152 14.69 -17.53 -23.93
N GLU A 153 14.04 -18.44 -23.21
CA GLU A 153 12.79 -18.16 -22.51
C GLU A 153 13.08 -17.37 -21.22
N PRO A 154 12.52 -16.16 -21.04
CA PRO A 154 12.78 -15.36 -19.85
C PRO A 154 12.21 -15.99 -18.58
N VAL A 155 13.00 -15.93 -17.51
CA VAL A 155 12.65 -16.44 -16.18
C VAL A 155 12.68 -15.32 -15.14
N ILE A 156 12.01 -15.54 -14.01
CA ILE A 156 12.01 -14.62 -12.86
C ILE A 156 12.55 -15.35 -11.64
N TYR A 157 13.53 -14.74 -10.99
CA TYR A 157 14.10 -15.17 -9.70
C TYR A 157 15.05 -14.10 -9.14
N HIS A 158 15.55 -14.32 -7.92
CA HIS A 158 16.53 -13.42 -7.32
C HIS A 158 17.93 -13.79 -7.80
N GLY A 159 18.54 -12.88 -8.56
CA GLY A 159 19.86 -13.06 -9.17
C GLY A 159 20.95 -13.54 -8.24
N HIS A 160 21.88 -14.34 -8.77
CA HIS A 160 23.07 -14.81 -8.04
C HIS A 160 22.74 -15.50 -6.69
N THR A 161 21.52 -16.02 -6.55
CA THR A 161 21.08 -16.80 -5.38
C THR A 161 20.62 -18.20 -5.76
N LEU A 162 20.26 -18.99 -4.74
CA LEU A 162 19.72 -20.35 -4.87
C LEU A 162 18.18 -20.37 -4.93
N THR A 163 17.53 -19.21 -5.11
CA THR A 163 16.07 -19.14 -5.23
C THR A 163 15.58 -19.89 -6.47
N SER A 164 14.41 -20.54 -6.36
CA SER A 164 13.84 -21.24 -7.50
C SER A 164 13.42 -20.26 -8.60
N LYS A 165 13.25 -20.74 -9.83
CA LYS A 165 12.93 -19.92 -11.00
C LYS A 165 11.50 -20.20 -11.46
N ILE A 166 10.80 -19.14 -11.87
CA ILE A 166 9.49 -19.23 -12.52
C ILE A 166 9.55 -18.60 -13.91
N LEU A 167 8.65 -18.99 -14.80
CA LEU A 167 8.64 -18.45 -16.17
C LEU A 167 8.01 -17.05 -16.19
N PHE A 168 8.63 -16.13 -16.92
CA PHE A 168 8.10 -14.77 -17.10
C PHE A 168 6.69 -14.80 -17.68
N ARG A 169 6.45 -15.64 -18.70
CA ARG A 169 5.13 -15.77 -19.34
C ARG A 169 4.03 -16.17 -18.34
N ASP A 170 4.34 -17.05 -17.39
CA ASP A 170 3.37 -17.53 -16.40
C ASP A 170 3.07 -16.44 -15.36
N VAL A 171 4.05 -15.59 -15.04
CA VAL A 171 3.83 -14.41 -14.21
C VAL A 171 2.96 -13.38 -14.93
N ILE A 172 3.23 -13.07 -16.21
CA ILE A 172 2.38 -12.16 -16.99
C ILE A 172 0.95 -12.71 -17.11
N GLN A 173 0.81 -14.03 -17.24
CA GLN A 173 -0.47 -14.72 -17.23
C GLN A 173 -1.21 -14.50 -15.89
N ALA A 174 -0.53 -14.66 -14.76
CA ALA A 174 -1.09 -14.39 -13.44
C ALA A 174 -1.46 -12.91 -13.25
N VAL A 175 -0.64 -11.96 -13.74
CA VAL A 175 -0.96 -10.53 -13.72
C VAL A 175 -2.25 -10.25 -14.51
N ARG A 176 -2.38 -10.82 -15.71
CA ARG A 176 -3.58 -10.65 -16.55
C ARG A 176 -4.84 -11.13 -15.85
N ASP A 177 -4.78 -12.30 -15.23
CA ASP A 177 -5.97 -12.97 -14.71
C ASP A 177 -6.38 -12.44 -13.33
N HIS A 178 -5.42 -11.97 -12.51
CA HIS A 178 -5.66 -11.64 -11.10
C HIS A 178 -5.43 -10.18 -10.72
N ALA A 179 -4.76 -9.37 -11.54
CA ALA A 179 -4.58 -7.97 -11.17
C ALA A 179 -5.91 -7.20 -11.11
N PHE A 180 -6.88 -7.61 -11.94
CA PHE A 180 -8.14 -6.90 -12.14
C PHE A 180 -9.37 -7.55 -11.50
N THR A 181 -9.26 -8.73 -10.88
CA THR A 181 -10.37 -9.31 -10.10
C THR A 181 -10.84 -8.40 -8.98
N GLN A 182 -9.93 -7.57 -8.46
CA GLN A 182 -10.20 -6.54 -7.48
C GLN A 182 -9.97 -5.11 -8.01
N LEU A 183 -9.64 -4.93 -9.29
CA LEU A 183 -9.29 -3.63 -9.88
C LEU A 183 -9.94 -3.38 -11.23
N LYS A 184 -10.42 -2.15 -11.43
CA LYS A 184 -10.66 -1.61 -12.76
C LYS A 184 -9.41 -0.85 -13.21
N GLY A 185 -8.79 -1.20 -14.34
CA GLY A 185 -7.79 -0.29 -14.88
C GLY A 185 -6.76 -0.85 -15.86
N ARG A 186 -5.71 -0.04 -16.03
CA ARG A 186 -4.57 -0.25 -16.93
C ARG A 186 -3.37 -0.77 -16.15
N VAL A 187 -2.46 -1.44 -16.85
CA VAL A 187 -1.12 -1.77 -16.33
C VAL A 187 -0.12 -0.71 -16.83
N LEU A 188 0.66 -0.15 -15.91
CA LEU A 188 1.80 0.70 -16.20
C LEU A 188 3.09 -0.07 -16.01
N VAL A 189 4.02 0.04 -16.95
CA VAL A 189 5.36 -0.56 -16.83
C VAL A 189 6.33 0.51 -16.33
N LYS A 190 6.98 0.25 -15.19
CA LYS A 190 8.16 0.99 -14.76
C LYS A 190 9.39 0.33 -15.38
N GLY A 191 10.15 1.09 -16.14
CA GLY A 191 11.40 0.63 -16.77
C GLY A 191 12.28 1.78 -17.24
N LYS A 192 13.47 1.45 -17.73
CA LYS A 192 14.40 2.43 -18.32
C LYS A 192 13.81 2.95 -19.64
N LYS A 193 14.04 4.22 -19.95
CA LYS A 193 13.64 4.84 -21.21
C LYS A 193 14.88 5.14 -22.04
N LEU A 194 14.93 4.66 -23.28
CA LEU A 194 15.94 5.08 -24.23
C LEU A 194 15.78 6.58 -24.52
N PRO A 195 16.88 7.34 -24.65
CA PRO A 195 16.80 8.73 -25.07
C PRO A 195 16.08 8.82 -26.41
N ALA A 196 15.11 9.73 -26.54
CA ALA A 196 14.53 10.05 -27.84
C ALA A 196 15.66 10.48 -28.78
N ALA A 197 15.63 10.02 -30.03
CA ALA A 197 16.59 10.45 -31.04
C ALA A 197 16.54 11.99 -31.18
N ARG A 198 17.52 12.66 -30.56
CA ARG A 198 17.91 14.09 -30.58
C ARG A 198 16.88 15.11 -31.12
N ASN A 199 16.51 16.08 -30.26
CA ASN A 199 16.25 17.45 -30.69
C ASN A 199 17.57 18.26 -30.70
N GLU A 200 17.64 19.34 -31.48
CA GLU A 200 18.84 20.11 -31.89
C GLU A 200 19.73 20.71 -30.78
N ASP A 201 19.36 20.61 -29.50
CA ASP A 201 20.06 21.30 -28.40
C ASP A 201 21.17 20.49 -27.68
N GLY A 202 21.60 19.36 -28.23
CA GLY A 202 22.90 18.73 -27.88
C GLY A 202 23.11 18.28 -26.41
N ARG A 203 22.13 18.40 -25.51
CA ARG A 203 22.26 17.95 -24.11
C ARG A 203 21.91 16.48 -23.99
N VAL A 204 22.95 15.65 -24.01
CA VAL A 204 22.89 14.21 -23.73
C VAL A 204 22.72 14.01 -22.22
N LEU A 205 21.52 13.63 -21.76
CA LEU A 205 21.37 12.98 -20.46
C LEU A 205 21.67 11.50 -20.67
N SER A 206 22.95 11.14 -20.60
CA SER A 206 23.33 9.74 -20.47
C SER A 206 22.97 9.30 -19.05
N ASP A 207 21.80 8.70 -18.88
CA ASP A 207 21.47 7.94 -17.68
C ASP A 207 22.20 6.60 -17.74
N ARG A 208 23.52 6.71 -17.58
CA ARG A 208 24.42 5.60 -17.30
C ARG A 208 24.24 5.24 -15.82
N GLU A 209 23.89 3.99 -15.60
CA GLU A 209 24.09 3.22 -14.37
C GLU A 209 23.10 3.54 -13.22
N GLU A 210 22.01 2.75 -13.19
CA GLU A 210 21.44 2.27 -11.94
C GLU A 210 22.46 1.29 -11.34
N ASP A 211 23.42 1.83 -10.58
CA ASP A 211 24.22 1.02 -9.69
C ASP A 211 23.40 0.74 -8.44
N ASN A 212 23.20 -0.55 -8.15
CA ASN A 212 23.07 -1.01 -6.79
C ASN A 212 24.39 -0.66 -6.10
N GLU A 213 24.49 0.53 -5.49
CA GLU A 213 25.67 0.99 -4.72
C GLU A 213 25.92 0.16 -3.43
N ASP A 214 25.45 -1.09 -3.37
CA ASP A 214 25.72 -2.02 -2.26
C ASP A 214 26.65 -3.19 -2.68
N GLU A 215 27.21 -3.18 -3.90
CA GLU A 215 28.30 -4.09 -4.33
C GLU A 215 29.62 -3.31 -4.47
N ASP A 216 30.47 -3.37 -3.44
CA ASP A 216 31.89 -2.98 -3.51
C ASP A 216 32.65 -4.07 -4.29
N GLU A 217 32.87 -3.94 -5.60
CA GLU A 217 33.82 -4.82 -6.30
C GLU A 217 34.70 -4.07 -7.31
N GLU A 218 36.02 -4.18 -7.11
CA GLU A 218 37.07 -3.83 -8.08
C GLU A 218 36.99 -4.84 -9.26
N GLU A 219 36.56 -4.43 -10.46
CA GLU A 219 36.40 -5.33 -11.62
C GLU A 219 37.36 -5.06 -12.80
N GLU A 220 37.82 -6.13 -13.46
CA GLU A 220 38.64 -6.11 -14.68
C GLU A 220 37.89 -5.56 -15.91
N ALA A 221 38.61 -4.84 -16.78
CA ALA A 221 38.06 -4.09 -17.91
C ALA A 221 37.25 -4.93 -18.94
N GLY A 222 37.53 -6.24 -19.07
CA GLY A 222 36.80 -7.13 -19.97
C GLY A 222 35.38 -7.45 -19.50
N ALA A 223 35.20 -7.70 -18.19
CA ALA A 223 33.88 -7.90 -17.58
C ALA A 223 33.04 -6.62 -17.66
N ALA A 224 33.67 -5.46 -17.47
CA ALA A 224 33.01 -4.16 -17.58
C ALA A 224 32.43 -3.88 -18.99
N GLU A 225 33.08 -4.33 -20.06
CA GLU A 225 32.60 -4.12 -21.43
C GLU A 225 31.44 -5.06 -21.83
N GLN A 226 31.47 -6.32 -21.36
CA GLN A 226 30.34 -7.24 -21.47
C GLN A 226 29.14 -6.77 -20.63
N ARG A 227 29.37 -6.27 -19.41
CA ARG A 227 28.35 -5.64 -18.54
C ARG A 227 27.77 -4.38 -19.18
N ARG A 228 28.58 -3.58 -19.91
CA ARG A 228 28.12 -2.42 -20.70
C ARG A 228 27.17 -2.78 -21.84
N ARG A 229 27.42 -3.86 -22.58
CA ARG A 229 26.50 -4.37 -23.62
C ARG A 229 25.25 -5.02 -23.01
N ALA A 230 25.38 -5.65 -21.84
CA ALA A 230 24.27 -6.24 -21.09
C ALA A 230 23.28 -5.20 -20.51
N LYS A 231 23.76 -3.98 -20.22
CA LYS A 231 22.95 -2.85 -19.70
C LYS A 231 22.04 -2.17 -20.76
N GLN A 232 22.06 -2.60 -22.02
CA GLN A 232 21.28 -1.95 -23.10
C GLN A 232 19.85 -2.50 -23.17
N ILE A 233 18.87 -1.67 -22.79
CA ILE A 233 17.44 -2.00 -22.89
C ILE A 233 16.99 -2.06 -24.35
N SER A 234 16.08 -2.97 -24.68
CA SER A 234 15.52 -3.05 -26.03
C SER A 234 14.56 -1.89 -26.31
N PRO A 235 14.44 -1.45 -27.58
CA PRO A 235 13.46 -0.43 -27.96
C PRO A 235 12.02 -0.77 -27.57
N GLU A 236 11.64 -2.04 -27.65
CA GLU A 236 10.29 -2.54 -27.33
C GLU A 236 9.99 -2.37 -25.84
N LEU A 237 10.91 -2.76 -24.95
CA LEU A 237 10.73 -2.62 -23.51
C LEU A 237 10.80 -1.14 -23.07
N SER A 238 11.66 -0.35 -23.71
CA SER A 238 11.69 1.10 -23.54
C SER A 238 10.38 1.77 -23.98
N ALA A 239 9.70 1.26 -25.02
CA ALA A 239 8.44 1.82 -25.48
C ALA A 239 7.33 1.70 -24.42
N LEU A 240 7.34 0.63 -23.61
CA LEU A 240 6.35 0.38 -22.55
C LEU A 240 6.45 1.34 -21.36
N ALA A 241 7.65 1.87 -21.08
CA ALA A 241 7.85 2.87 -20.02
C ALA A 241 7.33 4.25 -20.49
N VAL A 242 6.10 4.60 -20.12
CA VAL A 242 5.46 5.88 -20.53
C VAL A 242 5.39 6.86 -19.37
N TYR A 243 4.68 6.49 -18.30
CA TYR A 243 4.46 7.34 -17.13
C TYR A 243 5.40 7.01 -15.96
N CYS A 244 6.15 5.91 -16.07
CA CYS A 244 6.97 5.38 -14.99
C CYS A 244 8.42 5.15 -15.47
N CYS A 245 9.04 6.20 -15.98
CA CYS A 245 10.41 6.17 -16.46
C CYS A 245 11.38 6.12 -15.27
N ALA A 246 12.14 5.02 -15.16
CA ALA A 246 13.14 4.86 -14.13
C ALA A 246 14.26 5.91 -14.30
N THR A 247 14.59 6.63 -13.22
CA THR A 247 15.71 7.59 -13.20
C THR A 247 16.45 7.58 -11.87
N ARG A 248 17.73 7.96 -11.89
CA ARG A 248 18.56 8.04 -10.69
C ARG A 248 18.35 9.39 -9.99
N LEU A 249 18.00 9.35 -8.72
CA LEU A 249 17.92 10.55 -7.89
C LEU A 249 19.34 11.03 -7.53
N ARG A 250 19.86 12.00 -8.29
CA ARG A 250 21.20 12.59 -8.04
C ARG A 250 21.17 13.76 -7.08
N THR A 251 20.22 14.68 -7.26
CA THR A 251 20.06 15.85 -6.41
C THR A 251 18.59 16.18 -6.25
N LEU A 252 18.16 16.51 -5.03
CA LEU A 252 16.86 17.13 -4.74
C LEU A 252 16.89 18.60 -5.19
N ARG A 253 17.15 18.86 -6.48
CA ARG A 253 17.14 20.21 -7.04
C ARG A 253 15.74 20.58 -7.51
N SER A 254 15.42 21.85 -7.33
CA SER A 254 14.23 22.56 -7.83
C SER A 254 14.24 22.69 -9.37
N ALA A 255 14.40 21.58 -10.09
CA ALA A 255 14.07 21.54 -11.51
C ALA A 255 12.55 21.46 -11.67
N LEU A 256 12.03 21.88 -12.83
CA LEU A 256 10.63 21.71 -13.18
C LEU A 256 10.18 20.26 -12.94
N PRO A 257 8.96 20.02 -12.44
CA PRO A 257 8.42 18.68 -12.25
C PRO A 257 8.62 17.82 -13.49
N GLN A 258 9.22 16.64 -13.32
CA GLN A 258 9.26 15.61 -14.36
C GLN A 258 8.31 14.48 -13.92
N PRO A 259 6.99 14.62 -14.19
CA PRO A 259 5.96 13.79 -13.57
C PRO A 259 6.03 12.31 -13.96
N CYS A 260 6.68 11.98 -15.08
CA CYS A 260 6.85 10.60 -15.52
C CYS A 260 8.09 9.91 -14.94
N GLN A 261 8.91 10.60 -14.15
CA GLN A 261 10.12 10.04 -13.57
C GLN A 261 9.85 9.36 -12.24
N VAL A 262 10.44 8.18 -12.06
CA VAL A 262 10.35 7.37 -10.85
C VAL A 262 11.75 7.04 -10.36
N SER A 263 12.07 7.44 -9.14
CA SER A 263 13.33 7.09 -8.49
C SER A 263 13.16 5.90 -7.56
N SER A 264 14.14 4.99 -7.53
CA SER A 264 14.16 3.85 -6.61
C SER A 264 15.36 3.96 -5.68
N LEU A 265 15.12 3.84 -4.36
CA LEU A 265 16.09 4.06 -3.30
C LEU A 265 16.08 2.89 -2.32
N SER A 266 17.25 2.47 -1.85
CA SER A 266 17.31 1.57 -0.69
C SER A 266 16.81 2.30 0.57
N GLU A 267 16.29 1.55 1.56
CA GLU A 267 15.85 2.13 2.84
C GLU A 267 16.94 2.97 3.50
N ARG A 268 18.22 2.59 3.36
CA ARG A 268 19.37 3.35 3.91
C ARG A 268 19.49 4.72 3.26
N LYS A 269 19.38 4.77 1.93
CA LYS A 269 19.46 6.02 1.15
C LYS A 269 18.26 6.92 1.40
N ALA A 270 17.06 6.34 1.47
CA ALA A 270 15.84 7.06 1.83
C ALA A 270 15.95 7.68 3.23
N LYS A 271 16.36 6.91 4.25
CA LYS A 271 16.58 7.43 5.62
C LYS A 271 17.61 8.55 5.67
N LYS A 272 18.69 8.43 4.89
CA LYS A 272 19.69 9.48 4.76
C LYS A 272 19.07 10.79 4.22
N LEU A 273 18.28 10.71 3.15
CA LEU A 273 17.59 11.87 2.56
C LEU A 273 16.55 12.47 3.51
N ILE A 274 15.81 11.64 4.25
CA ILE A 274 14.85 12.11 5.26
C ILE A 274 15.58 12.95 6.32
N ARG A 275 16.71 12.46 6.82
CA ARG A 275 17.52 13.15 7.84
C ARG A 275 18.19 14.42 7.33
N GLU A 276 18.75 14.39 6.12
CA GLU A 276 19.60 15.46 5.60
C GLU A 276 18.81 16.52 4.80
N ALA A 277 17.67 16.15 4.22
CA ALA A 277 16.93 16.98 3.26
C ALA A 277 15.40 16.77 3.29
N GLY A 278 14.82 16.43 4.45
CA GLY A 278 13.41 16.03 4.59
C GLY A 278 12.39 16.94 3.88
N ASN A 279 12.44 18.26 4.10
CA ASN A 279 11.52 19.21 3.44
C ASN A 279 11.65 19.21 1.91
N SER A 280 12.88 19.16 1.40
CA SER A 280 13.13 19.08 -0.04
C SER A 280 12.66 17.75 -0.62
N PHE A 281 12.78 16.66 0.16
CA PHE A 281 12.32 15.34 -0.24
C PHE A 281 10.79 15.24 -0.28
N ILE A 282 10.09 15.85 0.68
CA ILE A 282 8.62 15.98 0.66
C ILE A 282 8.16 16.74 -0.59
N ARG A 283 8.79 17.87 -0.91
CA ARG A 283 8.44 18.66 -2.12
C ARG A 283 8.71 17.88 -3.40
N HIS A 284 9.80 17.10 -3.45
CA HIS A 284 10.08 16.21 -4.57
C HIS A 284 8.95 15.18 -4.74
N ASN A 285 8.56 14.52 -3.66
CA ASN A 285 7.50 13.52 -3.66
C ASN A 285 6.11 14.11 -3.96
N ALA A 286 5.85 15.39 -3.73
CA ALA A 286 4.60 16.01 -4.16
C ALA A 286 4.42 16.03 -5.70
N CYS A 287 5.50 15.90 -6.46
CA CYS A 287 5.49 16.03 -7.92
C CYS A 287 6.02 14.80 -8.69
N GLN A 288 6.68 13.87 -8.00
CA GLN A 288 7.36 12.72 -8.60
C GLN A 288 7.22 11.49 -7.71
N LEU A 289 7.25 10.29 -8.30
CA LEU A 289 7.14 9.04 -7.56
C LEU A 289 8.50 8.58 -7.04
N THR A 290 8.56 8.24 -5.76
CA THR A 290 9.72 7.58 -5.15
C THR A 290 9.37 6.20 -4.60
N ARG A 291 10.13 5.20 -5.04
CA ARG A 291 10.11 3.82 -4.56
C ARG A 291 11.21 3.59 -3.54
N VAL A 292 10.83 3.02 -2.40
CA VAL A 292 11.78 2.60 -1.37
C VAL A 292 11.76 1.08 -1.22
N TYR A 293 12.92 0.43 -1.28
CA TYR A 293 13.06 -1.01 -1.13
C TYR A 293 13.98 -1.40 0.04
N PRO A 294 13.80 -2.60 0.64
CA PRO A 294 14.62 -3.07 1.76
C PRO A 294 16.09 -3.26 1.38
N LEU A 295 16.99 -3.23 2.37
CA LEU A 295 18.41 -3.57 2.15
C LEU A 295 18.59 -5.06 1.82
N GLY A 296 19.54 -5.38 0.94
CA GLY A 296 19.91 -6.78 0.61
C GLY A 296 20.40 -7.59 1.83
N LEU A 297 20.92 -6.92 2.86
CA LEU A 297 21.28 -7.52 4.15
C LEU A 297 20.08 -8.18 4.88
N ARG A 298 18.85 -7.86 4.50
CA ARG A 298 17.63 -8.47 5.05
C ARG A 298 17.36 -9.84 4.38
N MET A 299 18.29 -10.76 4.55
CA MET A 299 18.30 -12.09 3.92
C MET A 299 17.09 -12.97 4.34
N ASN A 300 16.51 -12.68 5.49
CA ASN A 300 15.29 -13.30 6.02
C ASN A 300 14.00 -12.59 5.58
N SER A 301 14.09 -11.69 4.59
CA SER A 301 12.94 -10.90 4.09
C SER A 301 12.28 -10.02 5.17
N ALA A 302 13.04 -9.63 6.21
CA ALA A 302 12.57 -8.69 7.23
C ALA A 302 12.34 -7.30 6.64
N ASN A 303 11.45 -6.51 7.25
CA ASN A 303 10.99 -5.25 6.68
C ASN A 303 11.39 -4.02 7.50
N TYR A 304 11.42 -2.87 6.85
CA TYR A 304 11.48 -1.57 7.53
C TYR A 304 10.07 -1.09 7.91
N ASN A 305 9.99 -0.10 8.79
CA ASN A 305 8.73 0.56 9.10
C ASN A 305 8.35 1.54 7.97
N PRO A 306 7.25 1.32 7.23
CA PRO A 306 6.85 2.22 6.14
C PRO A 306 6.47 3.62 6.58
N GLN A 307 6.03 3.80 7.84
CA GLN A 307 5.58 5.11 8.34
C GLN A 307 6.68 6.17 8.25
N GLU A 308 7.94 5.77 8.48
CA GLU A 308 9.10 6.66 8.35
C GLU A 308 9.21 7.22 6.93
N MET A 309 8.93 6.39 5.92
CA MET A 309 8.97 6.79 4.51
C MET A 309 7.74 7.61 4.12
N TRP A 310 6.55 7.20 4.57
CA TRP A 310 5.29 7.90 4.31
C TRP A 310 5.29 9.32 4.87
N ASN A 311 5.90 9.54 6.04
CA ASN A 311 6.07 10.86 6.63
C ASN A 311 6.89 11.83 5.75
N SER A 312 7.69 11.29 4.81
CA SER A 312 8.43 12.08 3.83
C SER A 312 7.76 12.16 2.45
N GLY A 313 6.53 11.65 2.32
CA GLY A 313 5.76 11.64 1.08
C GLY A 313 6.11 10.50 0.11
N CYS A 314 7.00 9.57 0.48
CA CYS A 314 7.32 8.43 -0.39
C CYS A 314 6.07 7.60 -0.66
N GLN A 315 5.63 7.55 -1.92
CA GLN A 315 4.38 6.92 -2.33
C GLN A 315 4.48 5.41 -2.35
N LEU A 316 5.61 4.90 -2.87
CA LEU A 316 5.84 3.49 -3.08
C LEU A 316 6.67 2.97 -1.88
N GLY A 317 5.96 2.52 -0.84
CA GLY A 317 6.53 1.97 0.39
C GLY A 317 6.13 0.51 0.62
N TYR A 318 6.98 -0.23 1.34
CA TYR A 318 6.73 -1.64 1.68
C TYR A 318 5.75 -1.76 2.85
N ARG A 319 4.67 -2.54 2.71
CA ARG A 319 3.80 -2.93 3.84
C ARG A 319 3.62 -4.45 3.83
N HIS A 320 3.97 -5.13 4.93
CA HIS A 320 3.43 -6.45 5.21
C HIS A 320 1.97 -6.25 5.64
N ILE A 321 1.02 -6.73 4.83
CA ILE A 321 -0.39 -6.67 5.18
C ILE A 321 -0.66 -7.86 6.10
N HIS A 322 -0.93 -7.57 7.39
CA HIS A 322 -1.62 -8.56 8.22
C HIS A 322 -2.99 -8.84 7.61
N LEU A 323 -3.28 -10.13 7.44
CA LEU A 323 -4.42 -10.67 6.73
C LEU A 323 -5.75 -10.14 7.27
N LEU A 324 -6.61 -9.60 6.41
CA LEU A 324 -8.07 -9.85 6.38
C LEU A 324 -8.66 -9.47 5.01
N SER A 325 -9.57 -10.33 4.53
CA SER A 325 -10.96 -9.93 4.28
C SER A 325 -11.81 -11.19 4.31
N LYS A 326 -12.73 -11.26 5.27
CA LYS A 326 -13.77 -12.30 5.37
C LYS A 326 -15.18 -11.67 5.33
N ASP A 327 -15.28 -10.36 5.08
CA ASP A 327 -16.34 -9.48 5.60
C ASP A 327 -16.83 -8.34 4.68
N GLY A 328 -16.45 -8.30 3.39
CA GLY A 328 -17.30 -7.67 2.35
C GLY A 328 -17.08 -6.21 1.94
N ALA A 329 -15.84 -5.77 1.64
CA ALA A 329 -15.55 -4.41 1.15
C ALA A 329 -15.48 -4.24 -0.39
N SER A 330 -15.67 -3.00 -0.88
CA SER A 330 -15.68 -2.60 -2.31
C SER A 330 -14.35 -1.98 -2.79
N LEU A 331 -13.97 -2.25 -4.04
CA LEU A 331 -12.67 -1.86 -4.64
C LEU A 331 -12.85 -1.19 -6.01
N SER A 332 -12.53 0.11 -6.11
CA SER A 332 -12.23 0.87 -7.33
C SER A 332 -12.09 2.36 -6.99
N PRO A 333 -11.18 3.14 -7.62
CA PRO A 333 -10.38 2.84 -8.82
C PRO A 333 -8.91 2.55 -8.50
N ALA A 334 -8.20 1.87 -9.42
CA ALA A 334 -6.76 1.72 -9.28
C ALA A 334 -6.00 1.66 -10.60
N THR A 335 -4.73 2.03 -10.49
CA THR A 335 -3.73 1.83 -11.51
C THR A 335 -2.73 0.79 -10.98
N LEU A 336 -2.40 -0.21 -11.79
CA LEU A 336 -1.38 -1.20 -11.45
C LEU A 336 -0.03 -0.78 -12.00
N PHE A 337 1.00 -0.77 -11.16
CA PHE A 337 2.39 -0.54 -11.51
C PHE A 337 3.14 -1.88 -11.54
N VAL A 338 3.79 -2.16 -12.66
CA VAL A 338 4.64 -3.34 -12.82
C VAL A 338 6.06 -2.86 -12.99
N HIS A 339 6.89 -3.12 -11.98
CA HIS A 339 8.32 -2.87 -12.05
C HIS A 339 9.00 -4.06 -12.70
N ILE A 340 9.55 -3.84 -13.89
CA ILE A 340 10.33 -4.86 -14.60
C ILE A 340 11.80 -4.50 -14.44
N CYS A 341 12.52 -5.31 -13.64
CA CYS A 341 13.97 -5.26 -13.54
C CYS A 341 14.53 -6.31 -14.50
N ILE A 342 15.39 -5.92 -15.43
CA ILE A 342 16.04 -6.89 -16.33
C ILE A 342 17.49 -7.01 -15.88
N GLN A 343 17.89 -8.22 -15.57
CA GLN A 343 19.23 -8.56 -15.14
C GLN A 343 19.75 -9.67 -16.06
N ARG A 344 21.01 -9.56 -16.50
CA ARG A 344 21.65 -10.57 -17.36
C ARG A 344 22.71 -11.31 -16.55
N SER A 345 22.80 -12.62 -16.79
CA SER A 345 23.66 -13.59 -16.08
C SER A 345 25.12 -13.20 -16.05
#